data_AF-A0A218XT42-F1
#
_entry.id   AF-A0A218XT42-F1
#
_cell.length_a   1.000
_cell.length_b   1.000
_cell.length_c   1.000
_cell.angle_alpha   90.00
_cell.angle_beta   90.00
_cell.angle_gamma   90.00
#
_symmetry.space_group_name_H-M   'P 1'
#
loop_
_entity.id
_entity.type
_entity.pdbx_description
1 polymer ?
#
loop_
_entity_poly.entity_id
_entity_poly.type
_entity_poly.pdbx_seq_one_letter_code
_entity_poly.pdbx_strand_id
1 'polypeptide(L)' 'MVAICFYGEFLLPVPPDQLFRAAVTKGHYLTPKLLPHAIKSMDFIVGDGGPGVIKRTILTIGWYHEHHVVV' A
#
# COMPACT_ATOMS: atom_id res chain seq x y z
N MET A 1 -13.75 -15.47 19.71
CA MET A 1 -12.92 -14.67 18.77
C MET A 1 -13.41 -15.01 17.37
N VAL A 2 -13.86 -14.03 16.59
CA VAL A 2 -14.39 -14.25 15.24
C VAL A 2 -13.50 -13.51 14.25
N ALA A 3 -13.09 -14.18 13.18
CA ALA A 3 -12.35 -13.57 12.08
C ALA A 3 -13.30 -13.36 10.89
N ILE A 4 -13.37 -12.13 10.40
CA ILE A 4 -14.14 -11.78 9.20
C ILE A 4 -13.17 -11.79 8.01
N CYS A 5 -13.55 -12.45 6.92
CA CYS A 5 -12.73 -12.57 5.70
C CYS A 5 -13.47 -11.97 4.51
N PHE A 6 -12.79 -11.12 3.74
CA PHE A 6 -13.30 -10.54 2.49
C PHE A 6 -12.40 -10.99 1.34
N TYR A 7 -13.00 -11.28 0.18
CA TYR A 7 -12.31 -11.69 -1.03
C TYR A 7 -12.81 -10.88 -2.23
N GLY A 8 -11.91 -10.56 -3.16
CA GLY A 8 -12.25 -9.86 -4.40
C GLY A 8 -11.20 -10.11 -5.47
N GLU A 9 -11.64 -10.19 -6.72
CA GLU A 9 -10.79 -10.41 -7.90
C GLU A 9 -10.96 -9.26 -8.89
N PHE A 10 -9.86 -8.86 -9.52
CA PHE A 10 -9.84 -7.84 -10.56
C PHE A 10 -8.90 -8.27 -11.68
N LEU A 11 -9.30 -8.04 -12.93
CA LEU A 11 -8.43 -8.27 -14.08
C LEU A 11 -7.52 -7.05 -14.27
N LEU A 12 -6.21 -7.29 -14.32
CA LEU A 12 -5.21 -6.27 -14.56
C LEU A 12 -4.47 -6.56 -15.87
N PRO A 13 -4.27 -5.57 -16.75
CA PRO A 13 -3.54 -5.74 -18.01
C PRO A 13 -2.02 -5.74 -17.78
N VAL A 14 -1.56 -6.38 -16.71
CA VAL A 14 -0.15 -6.41 -16.29
C VAL A 14 0.21 -7.85 -15.89
N PRO A 15 1.36 -8.38 -16.31
CA PRO A 15 1.82 -9.70 -15.89
C PRO A 15 1.90 -9.84 -14.35
N PRO A 16 1.59 -11.02 -13.79
CA PRO A 16 1.58 -11.23 -12.34
C PRO A 16 2.91 -10.91 -11.65
N ASP A 17 4.04 -11.24 -12.28
CA ASP A 17 5.38 -11.01 -11.73
C ASP A 17 5.69 -9.50 -11.63
N GLN A 18 5.29 -8.74 -12.64
CA GLN A 18 5.46 -7.30 -12.66
C GLN A 18 4.55 -6.62 -11.64
N LEU A 19 3.30 -7.06 -11.53
CA LEU A 19 2.36 -6.56 -10.54
C LEU A 19 2.86 -6.81 -9.11
N PHE A 20 3.28 -8.03 -8.80
CA PHE A 20 3.80 -8.38 -7.49
C PHE A 20 5.05 -7.55 -7.14
N ARG A 21 5.98 -7.42 -8.09
CA ARG A 21 7.18 -6.59 -7.91
C ARG A 21 6.82 -5.13 -7.69
N ALA A 22 5.85 -4.59 -8.43
CA ALA A 22 5.45 -3.20 -8.31
C ALA A 22 4.73 -2.91 -6.98
N ALA A 23 3.80 -3.78 -6.59
CA ALA A 23 2.95 -3.58 -5.41
C ALA A 23 3.63 -3.99 -4.09
N VAL A 24 4.32 -5.13 -4.05
CA VAL A 24 4.83 -5.71 -2.80
C VAL A 24 6.30 -5.33 -2.57
N THR A 25 7.15 -5.61 -3.56
CA THR A 25 8.61 -5.39 -3.44
C THR A 25 8.97 -3.91 -3.55
N LYS A 26 8.47 -3.23 -4.58
CA LYS A 26 8.78 -1.82 -4.90
C LYS A 26 7.67 -0.85 -4.51
N GLY A 27 6.64 -1.31 -3.82
CA GLY A 27 5.47 -0.48 -3.48
C GLY A 27 5.85 0.77 -2.70
N HIS A 28 6.82 0.68 -1.77
CA HIS A 28 7.27 1.82 -0.96
C HIS A 28 7.75 3.00 -1.81
N TYR A 29 8.31 2.72 -2.99
CA TYR A 29 8.76 3.73 -3.94
C TYR A 29 7.71 4.08 -5.01
N LEU A 30 6.98 3.09 -5.52
CA LEU A 30 6.06 3.27 -6.66
C LEU A 30 4.68 3.78 -6.23
N THR A 31 4.15 3.31 -5.10
CA THR A 31 2.80 3.68 -4.65
C THR A 31 2.66 5.18 -4.39
N PRO A 32 3.61 5.88 -3.73
CA PRO A 32 3.55 7.34 -3.59
C PRO A 32 3.60 8.08 -4.94
N LYS A 33 4.23 7.49 -5.97
CA LYS A 33 4.27 8.09 -7.32
C LYS A 33 2.99 7.84 -8.10
N LEU A 34 2.35 6.70 -7.89
CA LEU A 34 1.10 6.34 -8.53
C LEU A 34 -0.08 7.11 -7.93
N LEU A 35 -0.06 7.32 -6.61
CA LEU A 35 -1.09 8.04 -5.86
C LEU A 35 -0.47 9.21 -5.07
N PRO A 36 0.14 10.20 -5.75
CA PRO A 36 0.85 11.31 -5.08
C PRO A 36 -0.09 12.19 -4.27
N HIS A 37 -1.36 12.21 -4.63
CA HIS A 37 -2.39 12.93 -3.90
C HIS A 37 -2.78 12.23 -2.61
N ALA A 38 -2.52 10.93 -2.44
CA ALA A 38 -2.95 10.11 -1.31
C ALA A 38 -1.84 9.79 -0.33
N ILE A 39 -0.70 9.40 -0.87
CA ILE A 39 0.41 8.85 -0.11
C ILE A 39 1.57 9.82 -0.24
N LYS A 40 1.94 10.43 0.89
CA LYS A 40 3.06 11.35 0.99
C LYS A 40 4.39 10.60 0.99
N SER A 41 4.50 9.54 1.79
CA SER A 41 5.67 8.66 1.81
C SER A 41 5.31 7.27 2.31
N MET A 42 6.17 6.30 1.96
CA MET A 42 6.12 4.96 2.52
C MET A 42 7.54 4.47 2.77
N ASP A 43 7.86 4.19 4.02
CA ASP A 43 9.22 3.97 4.50
C ASP A 43 9.31 2.68 5.33
N PHE A 44 10.45 2.01 5.29
CA PHE A 44 10.71 0.86 6.15
C PHE A 44 11.23 1.34 7.52
N ILE A 45 10.58 0.92 8.60
CA ILE A 45 11.03 1.20 9.98
C ILE A 45 12.00 0.10 10.45
N VAL A 46 11.71 -1.15 10.09
CA VAL A 46 12.51 -2.32 10.50
C VAL A 46 12.59 -3.31 9.35
N GLY A 47 13.81 -3.70 8.97
CA GLY A 47 14.09 -4.68 7.92
C GLY A 47 14.08 -4.10 6.50
N ASP A 48 14.64 -4.87 5.55
CA ASP A 48 14.94 -4.39 4.19
C ASP A 48 14.03 -5.01 3.11
N GLY A 49 12.77 -5.30 3.47
CA GLY A 49 11.75 -5.75 2.50
C GLY A 49 11.54 -7.26 2.39
N GLY A 50 12.15 -8.05 3.29
CA GLY A 50 11.83 -9.47 3.48
C GLY A 50 10.67 -9.71 4.47
N PRO A 51 10.32 -10.98 4.75
CA PRO A 51 9.35 -11.33 5.78
C PRO A 51 9.69 -10.71 7.14
N GLY A 52 8.68 -10.24 7.87
CA GLY A 52 8.88 -9.60 9.18
C GLY A 52 9.21 -8.10 9.15
N VAL A 53 9.22 -7.49 7.95
CA VAL A 53 9.43 -6.04 7.79
C VAL A 53 8.28 -5.21 8.36
N ILE A 54 8.60 -4.07 8.98
CA ILE A 54 7.62 -3.07 9.44
C ILE A 54 7.68 -1.86 8.52
N LYS A 55 6.53 -1.50 7.91
CA LYS A 55 6.39 -0.35 7.00
C LYS A 55 5.59 0.78 7.66
N ARG A 56 5.99 2.02 7.44
CA ARG A 56 5.25 3.24 7.77
C ARG A 56 4.70 3.86 6.49
N THR A 57 3.42 4.19 6.47
CA THR A 57 2.82 4.96 5.38
C THR A 57 2.31 6.29 5.93
N ILE A 58 2.73 7.40 5.33
CA ILE A 58 2.24 8.74 5.66
C ILE A 58 1.27 9.16 4.56
N LEU A 59 0.01 9.42 4.94
CA LEU A 59 -1.01 9.92 4.03
C LEU A 59 -0.97 11.45 3.92
N THR A 60 -1.46 11.99 2.82
CA THR A 60 -1.61 13.43 2.63
C THR A 60 -2.86 13.94 3.35
N ILE A 61 -2.86 15.24 3.69
CA ILE A 61 -3.98 15.89 4.38
C ILE A 61 -5.28 15.85 3.53
N GLY A 62 -5.17 15.88 2.20
CA GLY A 62 -6.33 15.84 1.29
C GLY A 62 -7.16 14.57 1.41
N TRP A 63 -6.53 13.42 1.62
CA TRP A 63 -7.24 12.14 1.75
C TRP A 63 -7.91 11.94 3.11
N TYR A 64 -7.41 12.60 4.17
CA TYR A 64 -8.06 12.60 5.48
C TYR A 64 -9.39 13.38 5.50
N HIS A 65 -9.53 14.38 4.63
CA HIS A 65 -10.74 15.21 4.58
C HIS A 65 -11.85 14.63 3.69
N GLU A 66 -11.50 13.89 2.64
CA GLU A 66 -12.47 13.33 1.69
C GLU A 66 -13.07 12.00 2.16
N HIS A 67 -12.25 11.20 2.86
CA HIS A 67 -12.70 9.98 3.50
C HIS A 67 -12.57 10.18 5.00
N HIS A 68 -13.68 10.46 5.69
CA HIS A 68 -13.79 10.44 7.14
C HIS A 68 -13.50 9.01 7.65
N VAL A 69 -12.24 8.56 7.54
CA VAL A 69 -11.76 7.33 8.15
C VAL A 69 -11.60 7.65 9.64
N VAL A 70 -12.73 7.56 10.34
CA VAL A 70 -12.77 7.47 11.80
C VAL A 70 -12.24 6.08 12.11
N VAL A 71 -11.03 6.03 12.66
CA VAL A 71 -10.42 4.81 13.19
C VAL A 71 -11.22 4.31 14.38
#